data_AF-A0A6G3S7T9-F1
#
_entry.id   AF-A0A6G3S7T9-F1
#
_cell.length_a   1.000
_cell.length_b   1.000
_cell.length_c   1.000
_cell.angle_alpha   90.00
_cell.angle_beta   90.00
_cell.angle_gamma   90.00
#
_symmetry.space_group_name_H-M   'P 1'
#
loop_
_entity.id
_entity.type
_entity.pdbx_description
1 polymer ?
#
loop_
_entity_poly.entity_id
_entity_poly.type
_entity_poly.pdbx_seq_one_letter_code
_entity_poly.pdbx_strand_id
1 'polypeptide(L)'
;MGCKAVLLAGVTAVSVAVGPAVGVAVAAPQQSQDAASAAVRPTLTARATASSVKLWQEFRIYGQSAHMRAGTRVTLQQKQGNVWKYLPVSMNTTRTGAYNLRVKLGLRGVNQLRMVGG
;
A
#
# COMPACT_ATOMS: atom_id res chain seq x y z
N MET A 1 -17.44 36.68 -16.74
CA MET A 1 -17.50 37.46 -15.48
C MET A 1 -18.39 36.72 -14.51
N GLY A 2 -18.06 36.41 -13.27
CA GLY A 2 -16.90 36.69 -12.45
C GLY A 2 -17.22 36.09 -11.08
N CYS A 3 -16.32 35.29 -10.54
CA CYS A 3 -16.40 34.79 -9.17
C CYS A 3 -16.46 35.96 -8.19
N LYS A 4 -17.38 35.91 -7.23
CA LYS A 4 -17.28 36.70 -6.00
C LYS A 4 -17.13 35.75 -4.82
N ALA A 5 -15.90 35.71 -4.35
CA ALA A 5 -15.45 35.10 -3.12
C ALA A 5 -15.66 36.06 -1.94
N VAL A 6 -15.02 35.67 -0.83
CA VAL A 6 -14.58 36.47 0.32
C VAL A 6 -15.59 36.37 1.48
N LEU A 7 -15.18 35.83 2.63
CA LEU A 7 -14.64 36.58 3.80
C LEU A 7 -14.51 35.53 4.96
N LEU A 8 -13.53 35.49 5.89
CA LEU A 8 -12.59 36.48 6.47
C LEU A 8 -11.47 35.77 7.30
N ALA A 9 -10.30 36.43 7.32
CA ALA A 9 -9.32 36.69 8.40
C ALA A 9 -8.90 35.55 9.36
N GLY A 10 -7.61 35.22 9.51
CA GLY A 10 -6.52 36.05 10.10
C GLY A 10 -6.17 35.39 11.46
N VAL A 11 -4.96 35.27 12.01
CA VAL A 11 -3.67 36.00 12.02
C VAL A 11 -2.68 34.96 12.66
N THR A 12 -1.43 34.76 12.22
CA THR A 12 -0.23 35.49 12.67
C THR A 12 0.97 35.11 11.80
N ALA A 13 1.70 36.14 11.36
CA ALA A 13 2.94 36.06 10.62
C ALA A 13 4.15 35.75 11.53
N VAL A 14 5.08 34.91 11.05
CA VAL A 14 6.51 35.07 11.30
C VAL A 14 7.26 34.81 9.99
N SER A 15 8.22 35.68 9.76
CA SER A 15 8.87 36.07 8.52
C SER A 15 9.91 35.09 7.96
N VAL A 16 10.00 35.18 6.63
CA VAL A 16 10.93 34.64 5.63
C VAL A 16 12.43 34.53 6.01
N ALA A 17 13.04 33.42 5.58
CA ALA A 17 14.45 33.35 5.21
C ALA A 17 14.60 32.61 3.86
N VAL A 18 15.40 33.21 2.97
CA VAL A 18 15.59 32.88 1.56
C VAL A 18 16.46 31.62 1.39
N GLY A 19 16.04 30.70 0.51
CA GLY A 19 16.83 29.54 0.05
C GLY A 19 16.26 28.96 -1.25
N PRO A 20 17.08 28.36 -2.14
CA PRO A 20 16.73 28.11 -3.54
C PRO A 20 15.66 27.02 -3.68
N ALA A 21 14.78 27.20 -4.67
CA ALA A 21 13.65 26.32 -4.98
C ALA A 21 14.11 24.91 -5.39
N VAL A 22 13.86 23.93 -4.54
CA VAL A 22 13.85 22.51 -4.90
C VAL A 22 12.45 21.95 -4.69
N GLY A 23 11.88 21.49 -5.82
CA GLY A 23 10.84 20.47 -5.97
C GLY A 23 9.74 20.36 -4.91
N VAL A 24 8.52 20.70 -5.32
CA VAL A 24 7.26 20.43 -4.61
C VAL A 24 7.16 18.93 -4.27
N ALA A 25 7.33 18.60 -2.99
CA ALA A 25 7.04 17.26 -2.48
C ALA A 25 5.52 17.12 -2.30
N VAL A 26 4.87 16.50 -3.29
CA VAL A 26 3.49 16.02 -3.16
C VAL A 26 3.41 14.99 -2.03
N ALA A 27 2.78 15.38 -0.93
CA ALA A 27 2.51 14.50 0.21
C ALA A 27 1.62 13.33 -0.25
N ALA A 28 2.21 12.13 -0.29
CA ALA A 28 1.47 10.88 -0.49
C ALA A 28 0.51 10.66 0.69
N PRO A 29 -0.69 10.08 0.46
CA PRO A 29 -1.68 9.89 1.52
C PRO A 29 -1.11 8.99 2.62
N GLN A 30 -0.96 9.57 3.81
CA GLN A 30 -0.64 8.85 5.03
C GLN A 30 -1.85 7.99 5.38
N GLN A 31 -1.73 6.67 5.18
CA GLN A 31 -2.69 5.70 5.71
C GLN A 31 -2.68 5.80 7.24
N SER A 32 -3.69 6.49 7.77
CA SER A 32 -4.05 6.50 9.17
C SER A 32 -4.22 5.05 9.65
N GLN A 33 -3.48 4.65 10.68
CA GLN A 33 -3.79 3.46 11.46
C GLN A 33 -4.21 3.91 12.84
N ASP A 34 -5.53 3.84 13.02
CA ASP A 34 -6.31 4.05 14.23
C ASP A 34 -5.68 3.30 15.42
N ALA A 35 -5.32 4.05 16.46
CA ALA A 35 -4.83 3.51 17.72
C ALA A 35 -6.04 3.20 18.63
N ALA A 36 -6.62 2.02 18.46
CA ALA A 36 -7.59 1.46 19.41
C ALA A 36 -7.02 0.17 20.01
N SER A 37 -6.82 0.19 21.33
CA SER A 37 -6.38 -0.97 22.12
C SER A 37 -7.47 -2.04 22.06
N ALA A 38 -7.29 -2.99 21.16
CA ALA A 38 -8.13 -4.16 20.97
C ALA A 38 -7.21 -5.39 20.94
N ALA A 39 -7.72 -6.55 21.37
CA ALA A 39 -7.04 -7.84 21.26
C ALA A 39 -6.26 -7.89 19.94
N VAL A 40 -4.97 -8.12 20.07
CA VAL A 40 -3.99 -7.87 19.02
C VAL A 40 -4.31 -8.77 17.81
N ARG A 41 -4.97 -8.20 16.79
CA ARG A 41 -5.40 -8.95 15.62
C ARG A 41 -4.21 -9.23 14.71
N PRO A 42 -4.14 -10.43 14.10
CA PRO A 42 -3.17 -10.69 13.05
C PRO A 42 -3.44 -9.72 11.89
N THR A 43 -2.42 -8.94 11.54
CA THR A 43 -2.51 -7.91 10.50
C THR A 43 -1.55 -8.27 9.38
N LEU A 44 -2.03 -8.15 8.14
CA LEU A 44 -1.22 -8.39 6.94
C LEU A 44 -1.24 -7.15 6.05
N THR A 45 -0.08 -6.57 5.81
CA THR A 45 0.08 -5.39 4.94
C THR A 45 0.62 -5.83 3.58
N ALA A 46 0.09 -5.30 2.48
CA ALA A 46 0.58 -5.63 1.15
C ALA A 46 0.76 -4.37 0.31
N ARG A 47 1.96 -4.19 -0.23
CA ARG A 47 2.32 -3.11 -1.16
C ARG A 47 2.95 -3.69 -2.41
N ALA A 48 2.44 -3.29 -3.57
CA ALA A 48 3.04 -3.64 -4.85
C ALA A 48 4.09 -2.59 -5.23
N THR A 49 5.19 -3.02 -5.86
CA THR A 49 6.19 -2.10 -6.42
C THR A 49 5.70 -1.35 -7.65
N ALA A 50 4.65 -1.86 -8.30
CA ALA A 50 4.05 -1.25 -9.48
C ALA A 50 2.54 -1.43 -9.43
N SER A 51 1.80 -0.37 -9.75
CA SER A 51 0.35 -0.39 -9.94
C SER A 51 -0.04 -0.94 -11.32
N SER A 52 0.86 -0.84 -12.30
CA SER A 52 0.68 -1.31 -13.67
C SER A 52 1.94 -2.02 -14.16
N VAL A 53 1.76 -3.19 -14.78
CA VAL A 53 2.86 -4.01 -15.29
C VAL A 53 2.53 -4.49 -16.70
N LYS A 54 3.55 -4.66 -17.54
CA LYS A 54 3.37 -5.31 -18.84
C LYS A 54 3.02 -6.78 -18.64
N LEU A 55 2.41 -7.39 -19.66
CA LEU A 55 2.17 -8.82 -19.70
C LEU A 55 3.46 -9.59 -19.42
N TRP A 56 3.37 -10.59 -18.55
CA TRP A 56 4.49 -11.45 -18.14
C TRP A 56 5.64 -10.73 -17.44
N GLN A 57 5.48 -9.44 -17.15
CA GLN A 57 6.47 -8.68 -16.40
C GLN A 57 6.40 -9.07 -14.94
N GLU A 58 7.57 -9.30 -14.36
CA GLU A 58 7.69 -9.56 -12.95
C GLU A 58 7.56 -8.25 -12.16
N PHE A 59 6.79 -8.30 -11.08
CA PHE A 59 6.76 -7.26 -10.07
C PHE A 59 6.76 -7.89 -8.68
N ARG A 60 6.99 -7.05 -7.68
CA ARG A 60 7.14 -7.49 -6.31
C ARG A 60 5.98 -6.99 -5.48
N ILE A 61 5.50 -7.86 -4.59
CA ILE A 61 4.58 -7.52 -3.51
C ILE A 61 5.32 -7.74 -2.21
N TYR A 62 5.59 -6.64 -1.51
CA TYR A 62 6.23 -6.68 -0.21
C TYR A 62 5.24 -6.30 0.87
N GLY A 63 5.52 -6.75 2.08
CA GLY A 63 4.61 -6.58 3.19
C GLY A 63 5.18 -7.12 4.47
N GLN A 64 4.42 -6.88 5.54
CA GLN A 64 4.71 -7.38 6.87
C GLN A 64 3.44 -7.98 7.47
N SER A 65 3.60 -9.14 8.10
CA SER A 65 2.64 -9.74 9.01
C SER A 65 2.95 -9.28 10.43
N ALA A 66 2.02 -8.57 11.07
CA ALA A 66 2.10 -8.28 12.49
C ALA A 66 1.21 -9.27 13.25
N HIS A 67 1.68 -9.68 14.43
CA HIS A 67 0.91 -10.54 15.34
C HIS A 67 0.52 -11.91 14.76
N MET A 68 1.35 -12.40 13.85
CA MET A 68 1.29 -13.74 13.26
C MET A 68 2.56 -14.51 13.65
N ARG A 69 2.53 -15.85 13.58
CA ARG A 69 3.73 -16.63 13.83
C ARG A 69 4.77 -16.37 12.73
N ALA A 70 6.03 -16.30 13.13
CA ALA A 70 7.13 -16.29 12.18
C ALA A 70 7.09 -17.57 11.32
N GLY A 71 7.34 -17.43 10.02
CA GLY A 71 7.27 -18.56 9.09
C GLY A 71 5.85 -18.92 8.64
N THR A 72 4.82 -18.15 9.00
CA THR A 72 3.47 -18.37 8.47
C THR A 72 3.49 -18.28 6.95
N ARG A 73 2.80 -19.23 6.31
CA ARG A 73 2.65 -19.26 4.86
C ARG A 73 1.70 -18.15 4.42
N VAL A 74 2.20 -17.27 3.56
CA VAL A 74 1.40 -16.29 2.84
C VAL A 74 1.20 -16.73 1.40
N THR A 75 -0.02 -16.61 0.93
CA THR A 75 -0.46 -16.97 -0.41
C THR A 75 -1.03 -15.74 -1.09
N LEU A 76 -0.80 -15.63 -2.40
CA LEU A 76 -1.39 -14.58 -3.20
C LEU A 76 -2.72 -15.07 -3.76
N GLN A 77 -3.73 -14.21 -3.66
CA GLN A 77 -4.99 -14.40 -4.35
C GLN A 77 -5.21 -13.29 -5.36
N GLN A 78 -5.84 -13.67 -6.46
CA GLN A 78 -6.27 -12.75 -7.50
C GLN A 78 -7.77 -12.84 -7.67
N LYS A 79 -8.41 -11.69 -7.80
CA LYS A 79 -9.83 -11.64 -8.13
C LYS A 79 -10.02 -11.96 -9.62
N GLN A 80 -10.76 -13.01 -9.90
CA GLN A 80 -11.18 -13.41 -11.24
C GLN A 80 -12.71 -13.27 -11.31
N GLY A 81 -13.19 -12.21 -11.96
CA GLY A 81 -14.59 -11.82 -11.91
C GLY A 81 -15.00 -11.42 -10.49
N ASN A 82 -15.94 -12.17 -9.90
CA ASN A 82 -16.46 -11.93 -8.56
C ASN A 82 -15.83 -12.83 -7.48
N VAL A 83 -14.93 -13.74 -7.87
CA VAL A 83 -14.36 -14.75 -6.98
C VAL A 83 -12.87 -14.50 -6.80
N TRP A 84 -12.38 -14.69 -5.58
CA TRP A 84 -10.95 -14.71 -5.30
C TRP A 84 -10.40 -16.11 -5.53
N LYS A 85 -9.45 -16.25 -6.44
CA LYS A 85 -8.74 -17.51 -6.68
C LYS A 85 -7.33 -17.45 -6.12
N TYR A 86 -6.89 -18.55 -5.54
CA TYR A 86 -5.50 -18.72 -5.13
C TYR A 86 -4.61 -18.84 -6.35
N LEU A 87 -3.55 -18.05 -6.37
CA LEU A 87 -2.44 -18.25 -7.29
C LEU A 87 -1.50 -19.29 -6.67
N PRO A 88 -0.81 -20.10 -7.49
CA PRO A 88 0.23 -21.03 -7.03
C PRO A 88 1.53 -20.30 -6.61
N VAL A 89 1.38 -19.10 -6.05
CA VAL A 89 2.46 -18.22 -5.62
C VAL A 89 2.31 -18.04 -4.11
N SER A 90 3.24 -18.63 -3.36
CA SER A 90 3.26 -18.61 -1.91
C SER A 90 4.67 -18.46 -1.37
N MET A 91 4.80 -17.89 -0.19
CA MET A 91 6.08 -17.69 0.50
C MET A 91 5.83 -17.81 2.00
N ASN A 92 6.86 -18.19 2.77
CA ASN A 92 6.80 -18.11 4.23
C ASN A 92 7.34 -16.75 4.69
N THR A 93 6.69 -16.14 5.68
CA THR A 93 7.18 -14.89 6.26
C THR A 93 8.51 -15.11 6.98
N THR A 94 9.34 -14.07 7.03
CA THR A 94 10.59 -14.12 7.79
C THR A 94 10.32 -14.15 9.30
N ARG A 95 11.38 -14.26 10.12
CA ARG A 95 11.28 -14.14 11.58
C ARG A 95 10.66 -12.81 12.05
N THR A 96 10.83 -11.76 11.25
CA THR A 96 10.25 -10.42 11.50
C THR A 96 8.85 -10.25 10.90
N GLY A 97 8.28 -11.30 10.29
CA GLY A 97 7.00 -11.24 9.61
C GLY A 97 7.05 -10.59 8.23
N ALA A 98 8.23 -10.19 7.73
CA ALA A 98 8.36 -9.58 6.42
C ALA A 98 8.22 -10.62 5.31
N TYR A 99 7.76 -10.18 4.14
CA TYR A 99 7.74 -10.99 2.93
C TYR A 99 7.94 -10.15 1.68
N ASN A 100 8.40 -10.80 0.61
CA ASN A 100 8.60 -10.19 -0.69
C ASN A 100 8.34 -11.23 -1.78
N LEU A 101 7.12 -11.24 -2.31
CA LEU A 101 6.71 -12.19 -3.34
C LEU A 101 6.99 -11.62 -4.72
N ARG A 102 7.57 -12.45 -5.58
CA ARG A 102 7.75 -12.17 -7.00
C ARG A 102 6.53 -12.72 -7.74
N VAL A 103 5.87 -11.87 -8.51
CA VAL A 103 4.61 -12.19 -9.18
C VAL A 103 4.74 -11.84 -10.65
N LYS A 104 4.23 -12.72 -11.52
CA LYS A 104 4.09 -12.48 -12.96
C LYS A 104 2.62 -12.61 -13.32
N LEU A 105 2.06 -11.59 -13.95
CA LEU A 105 0.68 -11.60 -14.42
C LEU A 105 0.65 -11.74 -15.94
N GLY A 106 0.01 -12.81 -16.42
CA GLY A 106 -0.21 -13.07 -17.85
C GLY A 106 -1.51 -12.48 -18.39
N LEU A 107 -2.18 -11.61 -17.64
CA LEU A 107 -3.52 -11.11 -17.96
C LEU A 107 -3.50 -9.58 -18.12
N ARG A 108 -4.16 -9.08 -19.16
CA ARG A 108 -4.33 -7.64 -19.42
C ARG A 108 -5.54 -7.12 -18.65
N GLY A 109 -5.47 -5.86 -18.22
CA GLY A 109 -6.58 -5.16 -17.56
C GLY A 109 -6.37 -4.93 -16.07
N VAL A 110 -7.45 -4.58 -15.37
CA VAL A 110 -7.43 -4.29 -13.93
C VAL A 110 -7.34 -5.59 -13.16
N ASN A 111 -6.24 -5.79 -12.43
CA ASN A 111 -6.03 -6.96 -11.60
C ASN A 111 -6.13 -6.57 -10.13
N GLN A 112 -7.09 -7.17 -9.42
CA GLN A 112 -7.19 -7.00 -7.97
C GLN A 112 -6.48 -8.18 -7.29
N LEU A 113 -5.50 -7.86 -6.46
CA LEU A 113 -4.69 -8.81 -5.73
C LEU A 113 -4.89 -8.64 -4.24
N ARG A 114 -4.89 -9.74 -3.49
CA ARG A 114 -4.86 -9.70 -2.03
C ARG A 114 -3.92 -10.77 -1.49
N MET A 115 -3.29 -10.46 -0.38
CA MET A 115 -2.46 -11.40 0.36
C MET A 115 -3.33 -12.08 1.42
N VAL A 116 -3.14 -13.39 1.59
CA VAL A 116 -3.83 -14.19 2.61
C VAL A 116 -2.80 -15.06 3.32
N GLY A 117 -2.80 -15.02 4.64
CA GLY A 117 -1.95 -15.86 5.47
C GLY A 117 -2.59 -16.01 6.85
N GLY A 118 -2.28 -17.10 7.53
CA GLY A 118 -2.87 -17.48 8.80
C GLY A 118 -2.57 -18.94 9.08
#